data_AF-A0A819NSB8-F1
#
_entry.id   AF-A0A819NSB8-F1
#
_cell.length_a   1.000
_cell.length_b   1.000
_cell.length_c   1.000
_cell.angle_alpha   90.00
_cell.angle_beta   90.00
_cell.angle_gamma   90.00
#
_symmetry.space_group_name_H-M   'P 1'
#
loop_
_entity.id
_entity.type
_entity.pdbx_description
1 polymer ?
#
loop_
_entity_poly.entity_id
_entity_poly.type
_entity_poly.pdbx_seq_one_letter_code
_entity_poly.pdbx_strand_id
1 'polypeptide(L)'
;IINDVCTQAVDSTDSSNEETDDITQHTNEVASDDITSANSAHLVIRRRATEKYLSKANKRIKVYYEFIEEFSSGCSIGDFVGINIDKVDRTNTDPKILPVVVFKKRHDKIKVACEYGIIDTWWSFDSVVKLSAVPEKLINLNT
;
A
#
# COMPACT_ATOMS: atom_id res chain seq x y z
N ILE A 1 40.40 28.81 0.78
CA ILE A 1 40.28 29.74 -0.36
C ILE A 1 38.82 29.71 -0.76
N ILE A 2 38.11 30.82 -0.54
CA ILE A 2 36.70 30.98 -0.90
C ILE A 2 36.72 31.63 -2.28
N ASN A 3 36.08 31.01 -3.27
CA ASN A 3 35.70 31.70 -4.49
C ASN A 3 34.19 31.90 -4.45
N ASP A 4 33.80 33.09 -4.86
CA ASP A 4 32.53 33.75 -4.61
C ASP A 4 31.96 34.23 -5.96
N VAL A 5 30.68 34.62 -5.98
CA VAL A 5 30.02 35.33 -7.10
C VAL A 5 29.89 34.53 -8.42
N CYS A 6 28.87 34.72 -9.27
CA CYS A 6 27.45 35.11 -9.20
C CYS A 6 26.92 35.00 -10.65
N THR A 7 25.60 35.00 -10.86
CA THR A 7 24.87 35.79 -11.89
C THR A 7 23.56 35.08 -12.25
N GLN A 8 22.45 35.76 -12.03
CA GLN A 8 21.13 35.39 -12.56
C GLN A 8 21.00 35.92 -14.00
N ALA A 9 20.22 35.24 -14.83
CA ALA A 9 19.63 35.81 -16.04
C ALA A 9 18.14 35.46 -16.09
N VAL A 10 17.33 36.41 -16.52
CA VAL A 10 15.86 36.38 -16.53
C VAL A 10 15.32 36.61 -17.94
N ASP A 11 14.04 36.24 -18.10
CA ASP A 11 13.04 36.77 -19.04
C ASP A 11 12.94 36.30 -20.51
N SER A 12 11.69 36.50 -20.98
CA SER A 12 11.13 36.48 -22.35
C SER A 12 10.63 35.11 -22.85
N THR A 13 9.34 34.76 -22.82
CA THR A 13 8.08 35.29 -23.43
C THR A 13 7.83 34.89 -24.90
N ASP A 14 6.61 34.35 -25.11
CA ASP A 14 5.77 34.38 -26.33
C ASP A 14 6.18 33.60 -27.61
N SER A 15 5.26 33.01 -28.40
CA SER A 15 3.78 32.80 -28.25
C SER A 15 3.25 31.66 -29.17
N SER A 16 1.92 31.59 -29.38
CA SER A 16 1.14 31.17 -30.60
C SER A 16 1.74 30.20 -31.65
N ASN A 17 1.03 29.30 -32.35
CA ASN A 17 -0.33 28.72 -32.44
C ASN A 17 -0.33 27.86 -33.76
N GLU A 18 -1.50 27.38 -34.22
CA GLU A 18 -1.81 26.79 -35.55
C GLU A 18 -1.39 25.31 -35.77
N GLU A 19 -2.16 24.45 -36.45
CA GLU A 19 -3.63 24.35 -36.61
C GLU A 19 -4.01 22.87 -36.94
N THR A 20 -5.30 22.61 -37.18
CA THR A 20 -6.11 21.36 -37.31
C THR A 20 -5.59 20.25 -38.29
N ASP A 21 -6.16 19.05 -38.48
CA ASP A 21 -7.53 18.47 -38.36
C ASP A 21 -7.53 17.14 -37.52
N ASP A 22 -8.56 16.28 -37.38
CA ASP A 22 -9.88 16.14 -38.04
C ASP A 22 -10.96 15.41 -37.17
N ILE A 23 -12.21 15.42 -37.66
CA ILE A 23 -13.38 14.52 -37.47
C ILE A 23 -13.09 13.20 -36.72
N THR A 24 -13.77 12.86 -35.62
CA THR A 24 -15.24 12.68 -35.57
C THR A 24 -15.82 13.00 -34.18
N GLN A 25 -16.66 14.04 -34.10
CA GLN A 25 -17.52 14.26 -32.94
C GLN A 25 -18.82 13.47 -33.09
N HIS A 26 -18.97 12.37 -32.36
CA HIS A 26 -20.30 11.81 -32.09
C HIS A 26 -20.98 12.63 -30.98
N THR A 27 -21.53 13.78 -31.35
CA THR A 27 -22.54 14.48 -30.54
C THR A 27 -23.81 13.63 -30.51
N ASN A 28 -23.87 12.70 -29.57
CA ASN A 28 -25.14 12.10 -29.16
C ASN A 28 -25.95 13.18 -28.44
N GLU A 29 -26.67 13.97 -29.22
CA GLU A 29 -27.79 14.79 -28.75
C GLU A 29 -28.91 13.87 -28.23
N VAL A 30 -28.70 13.33 -27.03
CA VAL A 30 -29.79 12.75 -26.27
C VAL A 30 -30.63 13.93 -25.79
N ALA A 31 -31.83 14.02 -26.34
CA ALA A 31 -32.79 15.08 -26.09
C ALA A 31 -32.97 15.38 -24.59
N SER A 32 -33.19 16.66 -24.30
CA SER A 32 -33.40 17.21 -22.96
C SER A 32 -34.75 16.77 -22.38
N ASP A 33 -34.84 15.53 -21.89
CA ASP A 33 -35.99 15.06 -21.12
C ASP A 33 -35.74 15.17 -19.60
N ASP A 34 -36.47 16.12 -19.04
CA ASP A 34 -36.93 16.24 -17.65
C ASP A 34 -35.92 16.27 -16.47
N ILE A 35 -35.81 17.48 -15.91
CA ILE A 35 -35.37 17.74 -14.54
C ILE A 35 -36.46 17.26 -13.54
N THR A 36 -36.71 15.95 -13.40
CA THR A 36 -37.59 15.43 -12.31
C THR A 36 -37.28 13.99 -11.84
N SER A 37 -36.01 13.57 -11.73
CA SER A 37 -35.74 12.29 -11.03
C SER A 37 -34.45 12.16 -10.21
N ALA A 38 -34.02 13.24 -9.52
CA ALA A 38 -33.05 13.12 -8.41
C ALA A 38 -33.50 12.15 -7.28
N ASN A 39 -34.80 11.80 -7.28
CA ASN A 39 -35.49 10.86 -6.39
C ASN A 39 -35.95 9.56 -7.08
N SER A 40 -35.47 9.25 -8.30
CA SER A 40 -35.73 7.93 -8.91
C SER A 40 -35.39 6.83 -7.92
N ALA A 41 -36.31 5.89 -7.69
CA ALA A 41 -36.12 4.81 -6.71
C ALA A 41 -34.80 4.06 -6.94
N HIS A 42 -34.42 3.86 -8.21
CA HIS A 42 -33.15 3.25 -8.59
C HIS A 42 -31.93 4.08 -8.18
N LEU A 43 -31.96 5.41 -8.33
CA LEU A 43 -30.87 6.29 -7.88
C LEU A 43 -30.77 6.34 -6.35
N VAL A 44 -31.89 6.32 -5.63
CA VAL A 44 -31.90 6.25 -4.15
C VAL A 44 -31.32 4.93 -3.66
N ILE A 45 -31.70 3.80 -4.29
CA ILE A 45 -31.12 2.48 -3.99
C ILE A 45 -29.63 2.45 -4.28
N ARG A 46 -29.20 2.94 -5.45
CA ARG A 46 -27.77 3.01 -5.85
C ARG A 46 -26.96 3.84 -4.85
N ARG A 47 -27.44 5.03 -4.47
CA ARG A 47 -26.79 5.91 -3.48
C ARG A 47 -26.59 5.20 -2.14
N ARG A 48 -27.67 4.62 -1.57
CA ARG A 48 -27.60 3.85 -0.30
C ARG A 48 -26.67 2.65 -0.38
N ALA A 49 -26.63 1.96 -1.52
CA ALA A 49 -25.71 0.83 -1.73
C ALA A 49 -24.25 1.29 -1.76
N THR A 50 -23.95 2.39 -2.45
CA THR A 50 -22.61 3.01 -2.49
C THR A 50 -22.18 3.48 -1.10
N GLU A 51 -23.03 4.20 -0.36
CA GLU A 51 -22.77 4.63 1.02
C GLU A 51 -22.47 3.45 1.95
N LYS A 52 -23.26 2.37 1.86
CA LYS A 52 -23.06 1.13 2.62
C LYS A 52 -21.77 0.40 2.23
N TYR A 53 -21.37 0.44 0.96
CA TYR A 53 -20.10 -0.12 0.50
C TYR A 53 -18.91 0.68 1.02
N LEU A 54 -18.93 2.01 0.86
CA LEU A 54 -17.86 2.91 1.30
C LEU A 54 -17.67 2.89 2.81
N SER A 55 -18.76 2.95 3.60
CA SER A 55 -18.67 2.82 5.06
C SER A 55 -18.09 1.48 5.52
N LYS A 56 -18.43 0.37 4.84
CA LYS A 56 -17.84 -0.95 5.11
C LYS A 56 -16.36 -1.04 4.70
N ALA A 57 -15.97 -0.41 3.59
CA ALA A 57 -14.59 -0.33 3.14
C ALA A 57 -13.75 0.49 4.14
N ASN A 58 -14.20 1.70 4.49
CA ASN A 58 -13.54 2.58 5.46
C ASN A 58 -13.41 1.91 6.84
N LYS A 59 -14.42 1.16 7.30
CA LYS A 59 -14.32 0.37 8.54
C LYS A 59 -13.21 -0.69 8.48
N ARG A 60 -13.06 -1.38 7.34
CA ARG A 60 -11.98 -2.38 7.15
C ARG A 60 -10.60 -1.72 7.13
N ILE A 61 -10.48 -0.58 6.44
CA ILE A 61 -9.25 0.21 6.36
C ILE A 61 -8.84 0.70 7.76
N LYS A 62 -9.79 1.19 8.58
CA LYS A 62 -9.54 1.62 9.96
C LYS A 62 -9.00 0.48 10.82
N VAL A 63 -9.69 -0.67 10.84
CA VAL A 63 -9.26 -1.86 11.61
C VAL A 63 -7.89 -2.38 11.16
N TYR A 64 -7.58 -2.30 9.87
CA TYR A 64 -6.28 -2.69 9.33
C TYR A 64 -5.14 -1.77 9.83
N TYR A 65 -5.35 -0.46 9.82
CA TYR A 65 -4.35 0.48 10.35
C TYR A 65 -4.20 0.38 11.87
N GLU A 66 -5.30 0.21 12.63
CA GLU A 66 -5.27 -0.03 14.07
C GLU A 66 -4.43 -1.29 14.41
N PHE A 67 -4.64 -2.38 13.66
CA PHE A 67 -3.84 -3.61 13.82
C PHE A 67 -2.36 -3.39 13.51
N ILE A 68 -2.01 -2.64 12.46
CA ILE A 68 -0.61 -2.34 12.12
C ILE A 68 0.03 -1.45 13.19
N GLU A 69 -0.69 -0.47 13.74
CA GLU A 69 -0.19 0.40 14.80
C GLU A 69 0.05 -0.37 16.10
N GLU A 70 -0.88 -1.23 16.50
CA GLU A 70 -0.72 -2.13 17.66
C GLU A 70 0.44 -3.12 17.46
N PHE A 71 0.53 -3.75 16.29
CA PHE A 71 1.58 -4.74 16.01
C PHE A 71 2.97 -4.09 15.87
N SER A 72 3.06 -2.95 15.19
CA SER A 72 4.33 -2.24 15.01
C SER A 72 4.84 -1.60 16.30
N SER A 73 3.96 -1.16 17.21
CA SER A 73 4.36 -0.68 18.54
C SER A 73 4.80 -1.83 19.45
N GLY A 74 4.10 -2.98 19.41
CA GLY A 74 4.42 -4.16 20.21
C GLY A 74 5.60 -5.01 19.73
N CYS A 75 6.10 -4.81 18.50
CA CYS A 75 7.18 -5.60 17.91
C CYS A 75 8.57 -4.97 18.14
N SER A 76 9.49 -5.75 18.71
CA SER A 76 10.87 -5.36 19.07
C SER A 76 11.94 -6.12 18.27
N ILE A 77 13.18 -5.64 18.32
CA ILE A 77 14.34 -6.37 17.79
C ILE A 77 14.59 -7.58 18.69
N GLY A 78 14.84 -8.75 18.09
CA GLY A 78 14.97 -10.04 18.78
C GLY A 78 13.67 -10.84 18.87
N ASP A 79 12.52 -10.26 18.52
CA ASP A 79 11.22 -10.97 18.51
C ASP A 79 11.19 -12.07 17.43
N PHE A 80 10.53 -13.19 17.74
CA PHE A 80 10.24 -14.26 16.78
C PHE A 80 8.92 -13.98 16.06
N VAL A 81 8.98 -13.88 14.74
CA VAL A 81 7.82 -13.61 13.87
C VAL A 81 7.83 -14.56 12.67
N GLY A 82 6.69 -14.71 12.03
CA GLY A 82 6.54 -15.44 10.78
C GLY A 82 6.34 -14.48 9.62
N ILE A 83 6.98 -14.71 8.49
CA ILE A 83 6.76 -13.93 7.26
C ILE A 83 5.95 -14.75 6.27
N ASN A 84 4.86 -14.17 5.76
CA ASN A 84 4.07 -14.79 4.69
C ASN A 84 4.77 -14.61 3.34
N ILE A 85 5.19 -15.73 2.72
CA ILE A 85 5.80 -15.74 1.38
C ILE A 85 4.75 -16.22 0.37
N ASP A 86 4.13 -15.26 -0.33
CA ASP A 86 3.03 -15.56 -1.26
C ASP A 86 3.45 -16.25 -2.57
N LYS A 87 4.72 -16.09 -2.98
CA LYS A 87 5.29 -16.61 -4.23
C LYS A 87 6.48 -17.54 -3.94
N VAL A 88 6.18 -18.75 -3.52
CA VAL A 88 7.12 -19.89 -3.53
C VAL A 88 6.68 -20.81 -4.66
N ASP A 89 7.60 -21.35 -5.45
CA ASP A 89 7.27 -22.34 -6.48
C ASP A 89 6.74 -23.62 -5.82
N ARG A 90 5.61 -24.16 -6.32
CA ARG A 90 4.76 -25.08 -5.55
C ARG A 90 4.79 -26.50 -6.07
N THR A 91 5.71 -27.28 -5.52
CA THR A 91 5.64 -28.76 -5.52
C THR A 91 5.22 -29.36 -4.18
N ASN A 92 5.10 -28.58 -3.09
CA ASN A 92 4.75 -29.11 -1.77
C ASN A 92 3.69 -28.30 -1.01
N THR A 93 2.98 -28.97 -0.10
CA THR A 93 1.80 -28.50 0.66
C THR A 93 2.10 -27.62 1.88
N ASP A 94 3.35 -27.22 2.07
CA ASP A 94 3.84 -26.59 3.30
C ASP A 94 3.29 -25.16 3.58
N PRO A 95 3.24 -24.74 4.86
CA PRO A 95 2.71 -23.44 5.23
C PRO A 95 3.53 -22.29 4.64
N LYS A 96 2.84 -21.25 4.15
CA LYS A 96 3.45 -20.04 3.56
C LYS A 96 4.31 -19.20 4.52
N ILE A 97 4.41 -19.59 5.79
CA ILE A 97 4.95 -18.75 6.86
C ILE A 97 6.39 -19.19 7.17
N LEU A 98 7.38 -18.39 6.77
CA LEU A 98 8.78 -18.58 7.13
C LEU A 98 9.01 -18.03 8.55
N PRO A 99 9.39 -18.85 9.54
CA PRO A 99 9.79 -18.36 10.85
C PRO A 99 11.13 -17.60 10.79
N VAL A 100 11.18 -16.44 11.42
CA VAL A 100 12.33 -15.52 11.42
C VAL A 100 12.45 -14.74 12.75
N VAL A 101 13.61 -14.12 12.96
CA VAL A 101 13.90 -13.19 14.06
C VAL A 101 13.95 -11.76 13.52
N VAL A 102 13.39 -10.78 14.23
CA VAL A 102 13.48 -9.36 13.88
C VAL A 102 14.91 -8.86 14.14
N PHE A 103 15.66 -8.58 13.07
CA PHE A 103 17.06 -8.15 13.14
C PHE A 103 17.22 -6.62 13.19
N LYS A 104 16.41 -5.88 12.41
CA LYS A 104 16.37 -4.40 12.45
C LYS A 104 14.95 -3.91 12.24
N LYS A 105 14.63 -2.74 12.81
CA LYS A 105 13.33 -2.05 12.68
C LYS A 105 13.56 -0.62 12.16
N ARG A 106 12.70 -0.15 11.26
CA ARG A 106 12.65 1.24 10.76
C ARG A 106 11.19 1.60 10.49
N HIS A 107 10.62 2.52 11.27
CA HIS A 107 9.23 2.97 11.14
C HIS A 107 8.23 1.81 10.92
N ASP A 108 7.74 1.66 9.69
CA ASP A 108 6.72 0.71 9.22
C ASP A 108 7.28 -0.63 8.71
N LYS A 109 8.61 -0.82 8.77
CA LYS A 109 9.31 -1.98 8.18
C LYS A 109 10.31 -2.63 9.11
N ILE A 110 10.46 -3.94 8.93
CA ILE A 110 11.45 -4.77 9.59
C ILE A 110 12.40 -5.43 8.57
N LYS A 111 13.60 -5.72 9.02
CA LYS A 111 14.56 -6.61 8.36
C LYS A 111 14.81 -7.78 9.30
N VAL A 112 14.90 -8.98 8.75
CA VAL A 112 14.82 -10.21 9.54
C VAL A 112 15.98 -11.17 9.26
N ALA A 113 16.22 -12.08 10.20
CA ALA A 113 17.15 -13.19 10.08
C ALA A 113 16.40 -14.53 10.18
N CYS A 114 16.82 -15.51 9.40
CA CYS A 114 16.33 -16.89 9.42
C CYS A 114 17.49 -17.86 9.70
N GLU A 115 17.19 -19.16 9.81
CA GLU A 115 18.19 -20.24 9.95
C GLU A 115 19.34 -20.15 8.93
N TYR A 116 19.06 -19.64 7.73
CA TYR A 116 20.02 -19.53 6.62
C TYR A 116 20.73 -18.16 6.52
N GLY A 117 20.42 -17.21 7.41
CA GLY A 117 21.02 -15.88 7.45
C GLY A 117 20.04 -14.70 7.36
N ILE A 118 20.57 -13.49 7.16
CA ILE A 118 19.80 -12.24 7.11
C ILE A 118 19.17 -12.08 5.72
N ILE A 119 17.86 -11.92 5.66
CA ILE A 119 17.14 -11.60 4.42
C ILE A 119 17.35 -10.11 4.13
N ASP A 120 17.86 -9.78 2.93
CA ASP A 120 18.24 -8.39 2.64
C ASP A 120 17.04 -7.44 2.52
N THR A 121 15.91 -7.98 2.05
CA THR A 121 14.63 -7.30 1.85
C THR A 121 14.03 -6.74 3.14
N TRP A 122 13.47 -5.53 3.06
CA TRP A 122 12.63 -4.95 4.11
C TRP A 122 11.18 -5.38 3.92
N TRP A 123 10.58 -5.90 5.00
CA TRP A 123 9.20 -6.38 5.03
C TRP A 123 8.33 -5.39 5.82
N SER A 124 7.15 -5.08 5.30
CA SER A 124 6.15 -4.27 5.99
C SER A 124 5.35 -5.13 6.99
N PHE A 125 4.85 -4.53 8.07
CA PHE A 125 4.18 -5.25 9.16
C PHE A 125 2.91 -6.03 8.75
N ASP A 126 2.32 -5.72 7.60
CA ASP A 126 1.20 -6.43 6.99
C ASP A 126 1.53 -7.86 6.54
N SER A 127 2.78 -8.09 6.14
CA SER A 127 3.32 -9.38 5.70
C SER A 127 3.82 -10.28 6.84
N VAL A 128 3.70 -9.80 8.09
CA VAL A 128 4.30 -10.39 9.29
C VAL A 128 3.22 -10.91 10.24
N VAL A 129 3.44 -12.10 10.79
CA VAL A 129 2.53 -12.81 11.69
C VAL A 129 3.24 -13.05 13.02
N LYS A 130 2.58 -12.80 14.15
CA LYS A 130 3.16 -13.14 15.46
C LYS A 130 3.17 -14.66 15.65
N LEU A 131 4.33 -15.24 15.97
CA LEU A 131 4.40 -16.65 16.35
C LEU A 131 4.14 -16.77 17.86
N SER A 132 3.32 -17.75 18.24
CA SER A 132 2.99 -18.05 19.65
C SER A 132 4.03 -18.93 20.34
N ALA A 133 4.89 -19.59 19.56
CA ALA A 133 5.96 -20.46 20.04
C ALA A 133 7.28 -20.11 19.33
N VAL A 134 8.39 -20.19 20.06
CA VAL A 134 9.74 -20.02 19.51
C VAL A 134 10.13 -21.30 18.76
N PRO A 135 10.48 -21.24 17.47
CA PRO A 135 11.00 -22.39 16.74
C PRO A 135 12.38 -22.77 17.28
N GLU A 136 12.56 -24.03 17.69
CA GLU A 136 13.81 -24.52 18.31
C GLU A 136 15.06 -24.16 17.50
N LYS A 137 14.94 -24.19 16.17
CA LYS A 137 16.00 -23.86 15.22
C LYS A 137 16.49 -22.42 15.25
N LEU A 138 15.68 -21.47 15.72
CA LEU A 138 16.04 -20.04 15.75
C LEU A 138 16.61 -19.59 17.10
N ILE A 139 16.63 -20.47 18.12
CA ILE A 139 17.13 -20.13 19.47
C ILE A 139 18.60 -19.65 19.41
N ASN A 140 19.41 -20.25 18.53
CA ASN A 140 20.83 -19.96 18.40
C ASN A 140 21.16 -18.64 17.64
N LEU A 141 20.16 -17.93 17.10
CA LEU A 141 20.34 -16.67 16.36
C LEU A 141 20.31 -15.41 17.24
N ASN A 142 19.93 -15.56 18.52
CA ASN A 142 19.85 -14.46 19.50
C ASN A 142 21.04 -14.45 20.49
N THR A 143 22.16 -15.09 20.14
CA THR A 143 23.42 -15.11 20.91
C THR A 143 24.50 -14.29 20.23
#